data_AF-A0A6B3CIZ7-F1
#
_entry.id   AF-A0A6B3CIZ7-F1
#
_cell.length_a   1.000
_cell.length_b   1.000
_cell.length_c   1.000
_cell.angle_alpha   90.00
_cell.angle_beta   90.00
_cell.angle_gamma   90.00
#
_symmetry.space_group_name_H-M   'P 1'
#
loop_
_entity.id
_entity.type
_entity.pdbx_description
1 polymer ?
#
loop_
_entity_poly.entity_id
_entity_poly.type
_entity_poly.pdbx_seq_one_letter_code
_entity_poly.pdbx_strand_id
1 'polypeptide(L)' 'REDCPSDKRGQFAILTDEGHEVLRRTAPGHVNAVRQAVFDRLTPEQQKSLGEIMRIVAEGLQPSEAGADLPWLR' A
#
# COMPACT_ATOMS: atom_id res chain seq x y z
N ARG A 1 16.00 0.00 11.94
CA ARG A 1 15.88 -1.44 11.58
C ARG A 1 16.28 -2.22 12.83
N GLU A 2 15.66 -3.37 13.05
CA GLU A 2 16.00 -4.28 14.15
C GLU A 2 16.10 -5.71 13.63
N ASP A 3 16.94 -6.52 14.29
CA ASP A 3 17.09 -7.93 13.95
C ASP A 3 15.84 -8.73 14.35
N CYS A 4 15.48 -9.75 13.56
CA CYS A 4 14.45 -10.68 13.98
C CYS A 4 15.00 -11.60 15.09
N PRO A 5 14.34 -11.70 16.26
CA PRO A 5 14.89 -12.43 17.41
C PRO A 5 14.93 -13.95 17.21
N SER A 6 14.09 -14.49 16.32
CA SER A 6 13.99 -15.93 16.04
C SER A 6 14.62 -16.36 14.72
N ASP A 7 14.93 -15.43 13.81
CA ASP A 7 15.57 -15.70 12.51
C ASP A 7 16.68 -14.68 12.26
N LYS A 8 17.93 -15.14 12.30
CA LYS A 8 19.13 -14.31 12.11
C LYS A 8 19.23 -13.65 10.73
N ARG A 9 18.40 -14.04 9.76
CA ARG A 9 18.36 -13.45 8.42
C ARG A 9 17.29 -12.38 8.27
N GLY A 10 16.30 -12.37 9.17
CA GLY A 10 15.18 -11.44 9.12
C GLY A 10 15.54 -10.06 9.67
N GLN A 11 14.86 -9.03 9.15
CA GLN A 11 15.00 -7.65 9.58
C GLN A 11 13.64 -6.99 9.69
N PHE A 12 13.42 -6.23 10.76
CA PHE A 12 12.26 -5.36 10.92
C PHE A 12 12.58 -3.95 10.44
N ALA A 13 11.69 -3.39 9.64
CA ALA A 13 11.64 -1.95 9.38
C ALA A 13 10.68 -1.32 10.40
N ILE A 14 11.20 -0.52 11.32
CA ILE A 14 10.43 0.13 12.38
C ILE A 14 10.33 1.62 12.03
N LEU A 15 9.09 2.12 12.03
CA LEU A 15 8.82 3.54 11.86
C LEU A 15 9.25 4.28 13.13
N THR A 16 10.08 5.30 12.99
CA THR A 16 10.49 6.14 14.12
C THR A 16 9.40 7.15 14.48
N ASP A 17 9.52 7.75 15.66
CA ASP A 17 8.61 8.80 16.10
C ASP A 17 8.67 10.02 15.18
N GLU A 18 9.85 10.41 14.68
CA GLU A 18 9.99 11.50 13.71
C GLU A 18 9.38 11.14 12.35
N GLY A 19 9.49 9.87 11.93
CA GLY A 19 8.84 9.38 10.71
C GLY A 19 7.31 9.44 10.84
N HIS A 20 6.79 9.05 12.00
CA HIS A 20 5.38 9.21 12.32
C HIS A 20 4.97 10.69 12.39
N GLU A 21 5.86 11.56 12.87
CA GLU A 21 5.65 13.01 12.90
C GLU A 21 5.50 13.59 11.48
N VAL A 22 6.33 13.12 10.54
CA VAL A 22 6.20 13.47 9.13
C VAL A 22 4.85 13.04 8.57
N LEU A 23 4.42 11.80 8.81
CA LEU A 23 3.14 11.30 8.31
C LEU A 23 1.96 12.15 8.79
N ARG A 24 1.84 12.43 10.09
CA ARG A 24 0.70 13.23 10.58
C ARG A 24 0.76 14.67 10.06
N ARG A 25 1.94 15.26 9.83
CA ARG A 25 2.06 16.59 9.22
C ARG A 25 1.65 16.60 7.75
N THR A 26 2.01 15.59 6.96
CA THR A 26 1.84 15.60 5.49
C THR A 26 0.57 14.90 5.02
N ALA A 27 0.05 13.94 5.78
CA ALA A 27 -1.14 13.16 5.42
C ALA A 27 -2.36 14.03 5.08
N PRO A 28 -2.70 15.12 5.79
CA PRO A 28 -3.84 15.96 5.40
C PRO A 28 -3.69 16.54 3.98
N GLY A 29 -2.49 17.01 3.63
CA GLY A 29 -2.21 17.52 2.28
C GLY A 29 -2.28 16.42 1.22
N HIS A 30 -1.73 15.25 1.51
CA HIS A 30 -1.80 14.08 0.63
C HIS A 30 -3.24 13.62 0.40
N VAL A 31 -4.03 13.50 1.46
CA VAL A 31 -5.45 13.12 1.40
C VAL A 31 -6.23 14.12 0.56
N ASN A 32 -6.03 15.42 0.77
CA ASN A 32 -6.70 16.45 -0.03
C ASN A 32 -6.37 16.33 -1.51
N ALA A 33 -5.09 16.11 -1.85
CA ALA A 33 -4.67 15.92 -3.24
C ALA A 33 -5.34 14.69 -3.88
N VAL A 34 -5.36 13.56 -3.19
CA VAL A 34 -5.99 12.32 -3.68
C VAL A 34 -7.51 12.46 -3.81
N ARG A 35 -8.16 13.07 -2.81
CA ARG A 35 -9.60 13.34 -2.84
C ARG A 35 -9.99 14.22 -4.01
N GLN A 36 -9.30 15.35 -4.16
CA GLN A 36 -9.56 16.25 -5.26
C GLN A 36 -9.32 15.53 -6.59
N ALA A 37 -8.14 14.94 -6.80
CA ALA A 37 -7.80 14.34 -8.09
C ALA A 37 -8.71 13.16 -8.50
N VAL A 38 -9.20 12.37 -7.53
CA VAL A 38 -9.89 11.11 -7.81
C VAL A 38 -11.33 11.11 -7.27
N PHE A 39 -11.50 11.17 -5.94
CA PHE A 39 -12.77 10.77 -5.31
C PHE A 39 -13.87 11.83 -5.40
N ASP A 40 -13.54 13.12 -5.35
CA ASP A 40 -14.53 14.20 -5.44
C ASP A 40 -15.17 14.29 -6.85
N ARG A 41 -14.66 13.51 -7.82
CA ARG A 41 -15.13 13.45 -9.22
C ARG A 41 -15.94 12.19 -9.53
N LEU A 42 -16.03 11.24 -8.59
CA LEU A 42 -16.66 9.94 -8.81
C LEU A 42 -17.90 9.79 -7.93
N THR A 43 -18.99 9.28 -8.50
CA THR A 43 -20.16 8.87 -7.72
C THR A 43 -19.82 7.68 -6.82
N PRO A 44 -20.61 7.42 -5.76
CA PRO A 44 -20.40 6.26 -4.89
C PRO A 44 -20.33 4.93 -5.65
N GLU A 45 -21.16 4.76 -6.68
CA GLU A 45 -21.19 3.56 -7.53
C GLU A 45 -19.90 3.42 -8.35
N GLN A 46 -19.38 4.52 -8.88
CA GLN A 46 -18.11 4.52 -9.61
C GLN A 46 -16.92 4.22 -8.70
N GLN A 47 -16.92 4.73 -7.47
CA GLN A 47 -15.87 4.42 -6.48
C GLN A 47 -15.87 2.92 -6.14
N LYS A 48 -17.07 2.34 -5.96
CA LYS A 48 -17.23 0.89 -5.77
C LYS A 48 -16.69 0.11 -6.96
N SER A 49 -17.08 0.48 -8.17
CA SER A 49 -16.64 -0.18 -9.41
C SER A 49 -15.13 -0.08 -9.62
N LEU A 50 -14.52 1.07 -9.34
CA LEU A 50 -13.06 1.25 -9.38
C LEU A 50 -12.36 0.26 -8.45
N GLY A 51 -12.85 0.11 -7.22
CA GLY A 51 -12.30 -0.85 -6.27
C GLY A 51 -12.44 -2.30 -6.73
N GLU A 52 -13.56 -2.67 -7.36
CA GLU A 52 -13.77 -4.02 -7.92
C GLU A 52 -12.82 -4.31 -9.08
N ILE A 53 -12.68 -3.39 -10.03
CA ILE A 53 -11.80 -3.53 -11.18
C ILE A 53 -10.35 -3.68 -10.74
N MET A 54 -9.87 -2.78 -9.87
CA MET A 54 -8.47 -2.78 -9.44
C MET A 54 -8.13 -4.00 -8.59
N ARG A 55 -9.09 -4.54 -7.83
CA ARG A 55 -8.91 -5.79 -7.09
C ARG A 55 -8.65 -6.97 -8.03
N ILE A 56 -9.48 -7.12 -9.06
CA ILE A 56 -9.33 -8.20 -10.06
C ILE A 56 -7.97 -8.11 -10.75
N VAL A 57 -7.56 -6.90 -11.15
CA VAL A 57 -6.24 -6.66 -11.77
C VAL A 57 -5.12 -7.04 -10.82
N ALA A 58 -5.17 -6.59 -9.56
CA ALA A 58 -4.14 -6.88 -8.57
C ALA A 58 -4.03 -8.38 -8.28
N GLU A 59 -5.15 -9.07 -8.07
CA GLU A 59 -5.21 -10.53 -7.85
C GLU A 59 -4.59 -11.30 -9.02
N GLY A 60 -4.90 -10.91 -10.26
CA GLY A 60 -4.31 -11.53 -11.46
C GLY A 60 -2.79 -11.30 -11.61
N LEU A 61 -2.26 -10.22 -11.01
CA LEU A 61 -0.83 -9.88 -11.05
C LEU A 61 -0.01 -10.48 -9.89
N GLN A 62 -0.67 -11.06 -8.88
CA GLN A 62 0.00 -11.71 -7.74
C GLN A 62 -0.49 -13.15 -7.50
N PRO A 63 -0.41 -14.03 -8.51
CA PRO A 63 -0.89 -15.41 -8.36
C PRO A 63 -0.13 -16.14 -7.24
N SER A 64 -0.82 -17.04 -6.54
CA SER A 64 -0.21 -17.90 -5.51
C SER A 64 0.51 -19.12 -6.09
N GLU A 65 0.60 -19.21 -7.41
CA GLU A 65 1.23 -20.33 -8.11
C GLU A 65 2.74 -20.35 -7.86
N ALA A 66 3.30 -21.55 -7.68
CA ALA A 66 4.73 -21.72 -7.48
C ALA A 66 5.49 -21.22 -8.72
N GLY A 67 6.52 -20.39 -8.49
CA GLY A 67 7.35 -19.84 -9.57
C GLY A 67 6.83 -18.55 -10.20
N ALA A 68 5.81 -17.91 -9.64
CA ALA A 68 5.39 -16.57 -10.05
C ALA A 68 6.53 -15.54 -9.88
N ASP A 69 6.74 -14.70 -10.89
CA ASP A 69 7.74 -13.63 -10.89
C ASP A 69 7.25 -12.38 -10.14
N LEU A 70 7.09 -12.52 -8.82
CA LEU A 70 6.62 -11.46 -7.95
C LEU A 70 7.77 -10.52 -7.54
N PRO A 71 7.57 -9.18 -7.51
CA PRO A 71 8.66 -8.24 -7.25
C PRO A 71 9.45 -8.47 -5.96
N TRP A 72 8.82 -9.01 -4.91
CA TRP A 72 9.46 -9.28 -3.61
C TRP A 72 10.10 -10.68 -3.49
N LEU A 73 9.95 -11.52 -4.52
CA LEU A 73 10.63 -12.82 -4.61
C LEU A 73 11.91 -12.76 -5.48
N ARG A 74 12.20 -11.58 -6.04
CA ARG A 74 13.42 -11.30 -6.82
C ARG A 74 14.62 -11.03 -5.94
#